data_AF-A0A2D7Z8X7-F1
#
_entry.id   AF-A0A2D7Z8X7-F1
#
_cell.length_a   1.000
_cell.length_b   1.000
_cell.length_c   1.000
_cell.angle_alpha   90.00
_cell.angle_beta   90.00
_cell.angle_gamma   90.00
#
_symmetry.space_group_name_H-M   'P 1'
#
loop_
_entity.id
_entity.type
_entity.pdbx_description
1 polymer ?
#
loop_
_entity_poly.entity_id
_entity_poly.type
_entity_poly.pdbx_seq_one_letter_code
_entity_poly.pdbx_strand_id
1 'polypeptide(L)'
;MLLVVTLVTLIAQGAAAEDAADNASTEAAWGKIAAGIALAGAALGTGLSQGQIGAAAVGMVAEDGKKFVTGLIFTALPETIVLFGFVSLFVL
;
A
#
# COMPACT_ATOMS: atom_id res chain seq x y z
N MET A 1 -48.11 -2.61 20.61
CA MET A 1 -47.24 -1.77 19.74
C MET A 1 -45.76 -2.09 19.92
N LEU A 2 -45.22 -2.16 21.14
CA LEU A 2 -43.81 -2.51 21.37
C LEU A 2 -43.39 -3.87 20.78
N LEU A 3 -44.21 -4.92 20.96
CA LEU A 3 -43.92 -6.28 20.48
C LEU A 3 -43.91 -6.41 18.95
N VAL A 4 -44.73 -5.61 18.27
CA VAL A 4 -44.80 -5.55 16.80
C VAL A 4 -43.55 -4.87 16.25
N VAL A 5 -43.09 -3.79 16.89
CA VAL A 5 -41.87 -3.09 16.49
C VAL A 5 -40.64 -3.99 16.67
N THR A 6 -40.54 -4.75 17.76
CA THR A 6 -39.43 -5.70 17.98
C THR A 6 -39.40 -6.85 16.97
N LEU A 7 -40.56 -7.34 16.52
CA LEU A 7 -40.65 -8.37 15.48
C LEU A 7 -40.21 -7.83 14.13
N VAL A 8 -40.63 -6.61 13.78
CA VAL A 8 -40.21 -5.94 12.54
C VAL A 8 -38.69 -5.70 12.53
N THR A 9 -38.09 -5.30 13.65
CA THR A 9 -36.64 -5.12 13.73
C THR A 9 -35.86 -6.43 13.62
N LEU A 10 -36.38 -7.54 14.13
CA LEU A 10 -35.74 -8.86 14.00
C LEU A 10 -35.77 -9.38 12.56
N ILE A 11 -36.88 -9.19 11.85
CA ILE A 11 -37.01 -9.55 10.43
C ILE A 11 -36.08 -8.67 9.57
N ALA A 12 -35.98 -7.38 9.87
CA ALA A 12 -35.07 -6.47 9.19
C ALA A 12 -33.59 -6.83 9.43
N GLN A 13 -33.22 -7.25 10.65
CA GLN A 13 -31.87 -7.74 10.95
C GLN A 13 -31.54 -9.05 10.21
N GLY A 14 -32.51 -9.95 10.07
CA GLY A 14 -32.35 -11.19 9.30
C GLY A 14 -32.10 -10.94 7.82
N ALA A 15 -32.81 -9.98 7.21
CA ALA A 15 -32.61 -9.59 5.81
C ALA A 15 -31.27 -8.88 5.57
N ALA A 16 -30.81 -8.02 6.50
CA ALA A 16 -29.51 -7.36 6.39
C ALA A 16 -28.31 -8.29 6.63
N ALA A 17 -28.51 -9.40 7.36
CA ALA A 17 -27.46 -10.38 7.64
C ALA A 17 -27.08 -11.23 6.42
N GLU A 18 -28.00 -11.41 5.46
CA GLU A 18 -27.77 -12.18 4.23
C GLU A 18 -26.86 -11.41 3.24
N ASP A 19 -27.01 -10.08 3.13
CA ASP A 19 -26.13 -9.19 2.35
C ASP A 19 -24.70 -9.09 2.92
N ALA A 20 -24.54 -9.27 4.23
CA ALA A 20 -23.23 -9.18 4.88
C ALA A 20 -22.36 -10.44 4.65
N ALA A 21 -22.98 -11.60 4.46
CA ALA A 21 -22.27 -12.86 4.28
C ALA A 21 -21.65 -13.01 2.88
N ASP A 22 -22.30 -12.46 1.84
CA ASP A 22 -21.82 -12.52 0.45
C ASP A 22 -20.73 -11.46 0.14
N ASN A 23 -20.61 -10.43 0.98
CA ASN A 23 -19.64 -9.35 0.81
C ASN A 23 -18.24 -9.64 1.35
N ALA A 24 -18.07 -10.59 2.28
CA ALA A 24 -16.77 -10.79 2.94
C ALA A 24 -15.63 -11.15 1.97
N SER A 25 -15.93 -11.94 0.93
CA SER A 25 -14.96 -12.32 -0.10
C SER A 25 -14.66 -11.16 -1.05
N THR A 26 -15.68 -10.35 -1.39
CA THR A 26 -15.58 -9.18 -2.25
C THR A 26 -14.76 -8.06 -1.60
N GLU A 27 -15.01 -7.78 -0.31
CA GLU A 27 -14.24 -6.81 0.49
C GLU A 27 -12.76 -7.21 0.57
N ALA A 28 -12.48 -8.49 0.85
CA ALA A 28 -11.11 -9.02 0.88
C ALA A 28 -10.43 -8.98 -0.51
N ALA A 29 -11.18 -9.17 -1.60
CA ALA A 29 -10.64 -9.05 -2.95
C ALA A 29 -10.26 -7.60 -3.28
N TRP A 30 -11.11 -6.63 -2.91
CA TRP A 30 -10.84 -5.21 -3.12
C TRP A 30 -9.65 -4.71 -2.29
N GLY A 31 -9.51 -5.17 -1.03
CA GLY A 31 -8.34 -4.87 -0.19
C GLY A 31 -7.02 -5.28 -0.84
N LYS A 32 -6.96 -6.49 -1.39
CA LYS A 32 -5.77 -7.01 -2.10
C LYS A 32 -5.45 -6.24 -3.38
N ILE A 33 -6.47 -5.84 -4.14
CA ILE A 33 -6.28 -5.00 -5.33
C ILE A 33 -5.74 -3.64 -4.92
N ALA A 34 -6.28 -3.01 -3.87
CA ALA A 34 -5.80 -1.75 -3.34
C ALA A 34 -4.34 -1.83 -2.88
N ALA A 35 -3.95 -2.93 -2.20
CA ALA A 35 -2.58 -3.19 -1.79
C ALA A 35 -1.63 -3.30 -3.00
N GLY A 36 -2.06 -4.01 -4.05
CA GLY A 36 -1.30 -4.12 -5.30
C GLY A 36 -1.09 -2.77 -6.00
N ILE A 37 -2.13 -1.93 -6.04
CA ILE A 37 -2.05 -0.58 -6.62
C ILE A 37 -1.12 0.33 -5.79
N ALA A 38 -1.21 0.26 -4.45
CA ALA A 38 -0.34 1.02 -3.57
C ALA A 38 1.15 0.65 -3.75
N LEU A 39 1.46 -0.65 -3.81
CA LEU A 39 2.82 -1.12 -4.10
C LEU A 39 3.29 -0.69 -5.49
N ALA A 40 2.44 -0.83 -6.52
CA ALA A 40 2.79 -0.44 -7.89
C ALA A 40 3.11 1.06 -7.99
N GLY A 41 2.29 1.92 -7.37
CA GLY A 41 2.52 3.37 -7.33
C GLY A 41 3.82 3.72 -6.61
N ALA A 42 4.09 3.10 -5.46
CA ALA A 42 5.33 3.31 -4.73
C ALA A 42 6.56 2.85 -5.54
N ALA A 43 6.49 1.66 -6.14
CA ALA A 43 7.56 1.08 -6.96
C ALA A 43 7.91 1.93 -8.20
N LEU A 44 6.89 2.49 -8.86
CA LEU A 44 7.09 3.40 -9.99
C LEU A 44 7.80 4.70 -9.56
N GLY A 45 7.37 5.31 -8.46
CA GLY A 45 8.01 6.51 -7.92
C GLY A 45 9.47 6.27 -7.50
N THR A 46 9.75 5.13 -6.86
CA THR A 46 11.11 4.76 -6.50
C THR A 46 11.99 4.50 -7.70
N GLY A 47 11.53 3.71 -8.69
CA GLY A 47 12.36 3.39 -9.85
C GLY A 47 12.73 4.63 -10.66
N LEU A 48 11.79 5.55 -10.85
CA LEU A 48 12.02 6.81 -11.59
C LEU A 48 13.04 7.72 -10.90
N SER A 49 12.96 7.85 -9.56
CA SER A 49 13.89 8.67 -8.79
C SER A 49 15.28 8.03 -8.68
N GLN A 50 15.33 6.71 -8.50
CA GLN A 50 16.57 5.97 -8.27
C GLN A 50 17.51 6.01 -9.48
N GLY A 51 16.99 6.02 -10.72
CA GLY A 51 17.82 6.16 -11.92
C GLY A 51 18.63 7.46 -11.95
N GLN A 52 18.01 8.60 -11.60
CA GLN A 52 18.67 9.90 -11.56
C GLN A 52 19.65 10.00 -10.38
N ILE A 53 19.26 9.50 -9.21
CA ILE A 53 20.10 9.52 -8.02
C ILE A 53 21.34 8.63 -8.23
N GLY A 54 21.19 7.47 -8.84
CA GLY A 54 22.31 6.58 -9.17
C GLY A 54 23.31 7.23 -10.12
N ALA A 55 22.84 7.90 -11.18
CA ALA A 55 23.71 8.65 -12.09
C ALA A 55 24.48 9.76 -11.37
N ALA A 56 23.82 10.51 -10.48
CA ALA A 56 24.48 11.55 -9.67
C ALA A 56 25.47 10.96 -8.66
N ALA A 57 25.16 9.83 -8.03
CA ALA A 57 26.03 9.14 -7.10
C ALA A 57 27.31 8.64 -7.78
N VAL A 58 27.20 8.06 -8.98
CA VAL A 58 28.37 7.64 -9.77
C VAL A 58 29.24 8.84 -10.16
N GLY A 59 28.64 9.96 -10.56
CA GLY A 59 29.37 11.21 -10.83
C GLY A 59 30.11 11.75 -9.60
N MET A 60 29.45 11.73 -8.44
CA MET A 60 30.04 12.14 -7.16
C MET A 60 31.26 11.29 -6.78
N VAL A 61 31.17 9.97 -6.99
CA VAL A 61 32.27 9.03 -6.72
C VAL A 61 33.41 9.20 -7.71
N ALA A 62 33.12 9.55 -8.97
CA ALA A 62 34.14 9.85 -9.97
C ALA A 62 34.94 11.12 -9.63
N GLU A 63 34.31 12.12 -9.00
CA GLU A 63 34.96 13.36 -8.56
C GLU A 63 35.80 13.15 -7.28
N ASP A 64 35.25 12.44 -6.30
CA ASP A 64 35.95 12.10 -5.06
C ASP A 64 35.52 10.72 -4.54
N GLY A 65 36.41 9.74 -4.66
CA GLY A 65 36.17 8.36 -4.23
C GLY A 65 35.89 8.22 -2.73
N LYS A 66 36.26 9.20 -1.89
CA LYS A 66 35.91 9.20 -0.46
C LYS A 66 34.41 9.38 -0.23
N LYS A 67 33.67 9.91 -1.22
CA LYS A 67 32.22 10.13 -1.18
C LYS A 67 31.39 8.90 -1.55
N PHE A 68 32.00 7.74 -1.75
CA PHE A 68 31.29 6.48 -2.05
C PHE A 68 30.15 6.18 -1.07
N VAL A 69 30.41 6.28 0.23
CA VAL A 69 29.39 6.00 1.26
C VAL A 69 28.25 7.02 1.20
N THR A 70 28.56 8.29 0.99
CA THR A 70 27.55 9.36 0.84
C THR A 70 26.69 9.13 -0.40
N GLY A 71 27.32 8.78 -1.53
CA GLY A 71 26.63 8.39 -2.76
C GLY A 71 25.69 7.21 -2.51
N LEU A 72 26.18 6.15 -1.85
CA LEU A 72 25.39 4.98 -1.49
C LEU A 72 24.18 5.30 -0.63
N ILE A 73 24.32 6.19 0.37
CA ILE A 73 23.21 6.62 1.22
C ILE A 73 22.13 7.29 0.37
N PHE A 74 22.51 8.20 -0.54
CA PHE A 74 21.54 8.87 -1.40
C PHE A 74 20.82 7.88 -2.31
N THR A 75 21.54 6.93 -2.92
CA THR A 75 20.91 5.90 -3.77
C THR A 75 19.98 4.99 -3.00
N ALA A 76 20.16 4.84 -1.69
CA ALA A 76 19.36 4.00 -0.79
C ALA A 76 18.14 4.72 -0.17
N LEU A 77 18.03 6.06 -0.30
CA LEU A 77 16.91 6.82 0.23
C LEU A 77 15.57 6.46 -0.45
N PRO A 78 15.48 6.34 -1.79
CA PRO A 78 14.24 5.98 -2.47
C PRO A 78 13.65 4.66 -1.97
N GLU A 79 14.47 3.70 -1.57
CA GLU A 79 14.05 2.36 -1.14
C GLU A 79 13.11 2.40 0.07
N THR A 80 13.15 3.47 0.87
CA THR A 80 12.20 3.68 1.97
C THR A 80 10.76 3.88 1.47
N ILE A 81 10.57 4.52 0.31
CA ILE A 81 9.26 4.78 -0.28
C ILE A 81 8.62 3.47 -0.77
N VAL A 82 9.38 2.60 -1.45
CA VAL A 82 8.85 1.30 -1.89
C VAL A 82 8.58 0.38 -0.71
N LEU A 83 9.36 0.47 0.37
CA LEU A 83 9.07 -0.25 1.60
C LEU A 83 7.73 0.17 2.21
N PHE A 84 7.39 1.47 2.21
CA PHE A 84 6.06 1.91 2.66
C PHE A 84 4.93 1.36 1.78
N GLY A 85 5.12 1.30 0.46
CA GLY A 85 4.18 0.64 -0.45
C GLY A 85 4.06 -0.87 -0.18
N PHE A 86 5.18 -1.53 0.12
CA PHE A 86 5.21 -2.96 0.44
C PHE A 86 4.48 -3.31 1.73
N VAL A 87 4.52 -2.44 2.75
CA VAL A 87 3.76 -2.62 4.00
C VAL A 87 2.26 -2.75 3.74
N SER A 88 1.72 -2.12 2.69
CA SER A 88 0.29 -2.22 2.36
C SER A 88 -0.17 -3.65 2.07
N LEU A 89 0.71 -4.55 1.61
CA LEU A 89 0.39 -5.97 1.37
C LEU A 89 0.08 -6.76 2.64
N PHE A 90 0.50 -6.26 3.81
CA PHE A 90 0.31 -6.94 5.09
C PHE A 90 -0.81 -6.32 5.92
N VAL A 91 -1.19 -5.09 5.60
CA VAL A 91 -2.17 -4.31 6.37
C VAL A 91 -3.54 -4.26 5.68
N LEU A 92 -3.59 -4.39 4.34
CA LEU A 92 -4.81 -4.41 3.52
C LEU A 92 -5.12 -5.83 3.03
#